data_AF-G5JM09-F1
#
_entry.id   AF-G5JM09-F1
#
_cell.length_a   1.000
_cell.length_b   1.000
_cell.length_c   1.000
_cell.angle_alpha   90.00
_cell.angle_beta   90.00
_cell.angle_gamma   90.00
#
_symmetry.space_group_name_H-M   'P 1'
#
loop_
_entity.id
_entity.type
_entity.pdbx_description
1 polymer ?
#
loop_
_entity_poly.entity_id
_entity_poly.type
_entity_poly.pdbx_seq_one_letter_code
_entity_poly.pdbx_strand_id
1 'polypeptide(L)'
;MIKDGRIKLELNHEKQNRHQKGHELYERNRKFAKENGSKLPSFTTLSNEELNNLIIKKANTGILLTLNGKFNNKEIIDFGKIIGKVYVTNKYSETTIAKVHYSKTGVHIVPHIRKEK
;
A
#
# COMPACT_ATOMS: atom_id res chain seq x y z
N MET A 1 -17.50 -9.86 -4.99
CA MET A 1 -17.36 -8.43 -4.61
C MET A 1 -16.19 -7.69 -5.26
N ILE A 2 -14.94 -8.20 -5.18
CA ILE A 2 -13.83 -7.69 -6.04
C ILE A 2 -13.95 -8.26 -7.47
N LYS A 3 -14.34 -9.53 -7.61
CA LYS A 3 -14.51 -10.20 -8.91
C LYS A 3 -15.83 -9.87 -9.64
N ASP A 4 -16.76 -9.14 -9.04
CA ASP A 4 -18.08 -8.84 -9.64
C ASP A 4 -18.01 -7.60 -10.57
N GLY A 5 -16.81 -7.21 -11.02
CA GLY A 5 -16.57 -6.03 -11.88
C GLY A 5 -16.71 -4.66 -11.21
N ARG A 6 -17.13 -4.60 -9.93
CA ARG A 6 -17.33 -3.32 -9.20
C ARG A 6 -16.04 -2.67 -8.71
N ILE A 7 -14.94 -3.43 -8.63
CA ILE A 7 -13.64 -2.97 -8.14
C ILE A 7 -12.63 -3.22 -9.26
N LYS A 8 -11.98 -2.14 -9.72
CA LYS A 8 -10.94 -2.22 -10.74
C LYS A 8 -9.67 -2.78 -10.10
N LEU A 9 -9.24 -3.97 -10.51
CA LEU A 9 -8.00 -4.61 -10.03
C LEU A 9 -6.79 -4.16 -10.85
N GLU A 10 -6.60 -2.85 -10.91
CA GLU A 10 -5.49 -2.19 -11.61
C GLU A 10 -4.94 -1.10 -10.67
N LEU A 11 -3.63 -0.95 -10.66
CA LEU A 11 -2.97 0.07 -9.84
C LEU A 11 -3.39 1.47 -10.29
N ASN A 12 -3.82 2.29 -9.34
CA ASN A 12 -4.06 3.71 -9.55
C ASN A 12 -2.74 4.46 -9.38
N HIS A 13 -2.09 4.83 -10.47
CA HIS A 13 -0.77 5.47 -10.44
C HIS A 13 -0.78 6.79 -9.66
N GLU A 14 -1.79 7.63 -9.82
CA GLU A 14 -1.87 8.91 -9.10
C GLU A 14 -1.84 8.73 -7.57
N LYS A 15 -2.54 7.70 -7.06
CA LYS A 15 -2.52 7.36 -5.64
C LYS A 15 -1.22 6.64 -5.26
N GLN A 16 -0.74 5.72 -6.09
CA GLN A 16 0.46 4.93 -5.81
C GLN A 16 1.72 5.78 -5.75
N ASN A 17 1.85 6.78 -6.61
CA ASN A 17 3.02 7.65 -6.72
C ASN A 17 3.30 8.43 -5.43
N ARG A 18 2.31 8.63 -4.55
CA ARG A 18 2.48 9.21 -3.20
C ARG A 18 3.19 8.27 -2.21
N HIS A 19 3.32 7.01 -2.58
CA HIS A 19 3.95 5.93 -1.82
C HIS A 19 5.11 5.31 -2.59
N GLN A 20 5.64 5.96 -3.64
CA GLN A 20 6.76 5.42 -4.42
C GLN A 20 8.01 6.26 -4.18
N LYS A 21 9.08 5.64 -3.67
CA LYS A 21 10.34 6.34 -3.40
C LYS A 21 10.89 6.95 -4.68
N GLY A 22 11.38 8.20 -4.60
CA GLY A 22 11.93 8.93 -5.74
C GLY A 22 10.90 9.61 -6.63
N HIS A 23 9.59 9.37 -6.46
CA HIS A 23 8.57 10.15 -7.15
C HIS A 23 8.38 11.52 -6.46
N GLU A 24 8.19 12.58 -7.25
CA GLU A 24 8.05 13.96 -6.74
C GLU A 24 6.96 14.11 -5.66
N LEU A 25 5.80 13.48 -5.86
CA LEU A 25 4.70 13.46 -4.89
C LEU A 25 5.10 12.83 -3.54
N TYR A 26 5.86 11.74 -3.57
CA TYR A 26 6.37 11.11 -2.36
C TYR A 26 7.40 12.01 -1.67
N GLU A 27 8.37 12.57 -2.40
CA GLU A 27 9.40 13.42 -1.82
C GLU A 27 8.81 14.72 -1.24
N ARG A 28 7.79 15.30 -1.88
CA ARG A 28 7.04 16.44 -1.34
C ARG A 28 6.37 16.09 -0.02
N ASN A 29 5.67 14.95 0.04
CA ASN A 29 5.03 14.47 1.26
C ASN A 29 6.05 14.20 2.39
N ARG A 30 7.17 13.56 2.05
CA ARG A 30 8.26 13.29 3.00
C ARG A 30 8.89 14.58 3.53
N LYS A 31 9.12 15.58 2.67
CA LYS A 31 9.63 16.90 3.06
C LYS A 31 8.67 17.60 4.01
N PHE A 32 7.39 17.67 3.65
CA PHE A 32 6.34 18.24 4.50
C PHE A 32 6.29 17.55 5.87
N ALA A 33 6.30 16.21 5.90
CA ALA A 33 6.30 15.47 7.16
C ALA A 33 7.51 15.81 8.04
N LYS A 34 8.70 15.93 7.43
CA LYS A 34 9.92 16.31 8.14
C LYS A 34 9.85 17.73 8.72
N GLU A 35 9.37 18.69 7.94
CA GLU A 35 9.24 20.10 8.35
C GLU A 35 8.22 20.29 9.48
N ASN A 36 7.15 19.51 9.47
CA ASN A 36 6.07 19.58 10.46
C ASN A 36 6.28 18.63 11.65
N GLY A 37 7.46 18.03 11.82
CA GLY A 37 7.73 17.06 12.90
C GLY A 37 6.80 15.85 12.91
N SER A 38 6.19 15.54 11.77
CA SER A 38 5.20 14.48 11.61
C SER A 38 5.86 13.16 11.23
N LYS A 39 5.12 12.06 11.43
CA LYS A 39 5.59 10.72 11.07
C LYS A 39 5.94 10.64 9.58
N LEU A 40 7.15 10.18 9.26
CA LEU A 40 7.57 10.01 7.88
C LEU A 40 6.74 8.94 7.13
N PRO A 41 6.47 9.14 5.83
CA PRO A 41 5.66 8.21 5.05
C PRO A 41 6.41 6.93 4.71
N SER A 42 5.70 5.80 4.76
CA SER A 42 6.17 4.52 4.23
C SER A 42 6.14 4.52 2.70
N PHE A 43 7.01 3.74 2.06
CA PHE A 43 7.18 3.76 0.62
C PHE A 43 7.46 2.39 0.01
N THR A 44 7.00 2.21 -1.22
CA THR A 44 7.32 1.12 -2.12
C THR A 44 8.60 1.41 -2.88
N THR A 45 9.33 0.36 -3.23
CA THR A 45 10.57 0.42 -4.02
C THR A 45 10.47 -0.29 -5.36
N LEU A 46 9.42 -1.09 -5.58
CA LEU A 46 9.13 -1.75 -6.84
C LEU A 46 8.46 -0.80 -7.84
N SER A 47 8.53 -1.11 -9.13
CA SER A 47 7.86 -0.32 -10.16
C SER A 47 6.32 -0.49 -10.08
N ASN A 48 5.58 0.48 -10.64
CA ASN A 48 4.12 0.36 -10.73
C ASN A 48 3.69 -0.90 -11.50
N GLU A 49 4.42 -1.29 -12.55
CA GLU A 49 4.15 -2.51 -13.31
C GLU A 49 4.33 -3.76 -12.44
N GLU A 50 5.44 -3.86 -11.70
CA GLU A 50 5.68 -4.99 -10.79
C GLU A 50 4.63 -5.06 -9.69
N LEU A 51 4.27 -3.92 -9.10
CA LEU A 51 3.23 -3.83 -8.08
C LEU A 51 1.86 -4.25 -8.63
N ASN A 52 1.51 -3.85 -9.85
CA ASN A 52 0.28 -4.24 -10.50
C ASN A 52 0.22 -5.75 -10.74
N ASN A 53 1.32 -6.33 -11.24
CA ASN A 53 1.45 -7.78 -11.44
C ASN A 53 1.31 -8.56 -10.13
N LEU A 54 1.88 -8.05 -9.03
CA LEU A 54 1.73 -8.64 -7.70
C LEU A 54 0.27 -8.58 -7.21
N ILE A 55 -0.43 -7.47 -7.43
CA ILE A 55 -1.85 -7.32 -7.05
C ILE A 55 -2.73 -8.31 -7.81
N ILE A 56 -2.55 -8.44 -9.13
CA ILE A 56 -3.30 -9.39 -9.95
C ILE A 56 -3.13 -10.82 -9.42
N LYS A 57 -1.92 -11.19 -8.97
CA LYS A 57 -1.60 -12.53 -8.46
C LYS A 57 -2.08 -12.78 -7.03
N LYS A 58 -2.11 -11.75 -6.17
CA LYS A 58 -2.26 -11.91 -4.72
C LYS A 58 -3.55 -11.34 -4.13
N ALA A 59 -4.33 -10.57 -4.88
CA ALA A 59 -5.59 -10.02 -4.36
C ALA A 59 -6.56 -11.12 -3.89
N ASN A 60 -7.22 -10.89 -2.75
CA ASN A 60 -8.10 -11.85 -2.05
C ASN A 60 -7.38 -13.08 -1.45
N THR A 61 -6.05 -13.04 -1.28
CA THR A 61 -5.29 -14.12 -0.61
C THR A 61 -4.90 -13.76 0.83
N GLY A 62 -5.02 -12.48 1.18
CA GLY A 62 -4.68 -11.93 2.49
C GLY A 62 -5.88 -11.78 3.42
N ILE A 63 -5.69 -10.96 4.45
CA ILE A 63 -6.72 -10.69 5.46
C ILE A 63 -7.60 -9.53 4.97
N LEU A 64 -8.83 -9.83 4.57
CA LEU A 64 -9.84 -8.82 4.25
C LEU A 64 -10.25 -8.07 5.53
N LEU A 65 -10.11 -6.75 5.53
CA LEU A 65 -10.48 -5.92 6.66
C LEU A 65 -11.96 -5.58 6.61
N THR A 66 -12.63 -5.72 7.75
CA THR A 66 -14.04 -5.37 7.91
C THR A 66 -14.21 -4.18 8.86
N LEU A 67 -15.25 -3.38 8.64
CA LEU A 67 -15.74 -2.35 9.53
C LEU A 67 -17.24 -2.56 9.70
N ASN A 68 -17.71 -2.69 10.94
CA ASN A 68 -19.13 -2.95 11.27
C ASN A 68 -19.71 -4.15 10.51
N GLY A 69 -18.96 -5.26 10.46
CA GLY A 69 -19.36 -6.50 9.77
C GLY A 69 -19.33 -6.44 8.24
N LYS A 70 -18.94 -5.31 7.64
CA LYS A 70 -18.87 -5.13 6.17
C LYS A 70 -17.42 -4.97 5.72
N PHE A 71 -17.11 -5.42 4.50
CA PHE A 71 -15.78 -5.21 3.92
C PHE A 71 -15.44 -3.71 3.82
N ASN A 72 -14.26 -3.34 4.32
CA ASN A 72 -13.78 -1.96 4.39
C ASN A 72 -12.88 -1.58 3.21
N ASN A 73 -13.01 -2.27 2.07
CA ASN A 73 -12.20 -2.03 0.87
C ASN A 73 -10.69 -2.10 1.11
N LYS A 74 -10.25 -2.88 2.10
CA LYS A 74 -8.85 -3.01 2.47
C LYS A 74 -8.50 -4.46 2.72
N GLU A 75 -7.29 -4.83 2.35
CA GLU A 75 -6.74 -6.16 2.57
C GLU A 75 -5.30 -6.05 3.04
N ILE A 76 -4.90 -6.91 3.97
CA ILE A 76 -3.49 -7.06 4.35
C ILE A 76 -2.93 -8.27 3.62
N ILE A 77 -2.00 -8.02 2.70
CA ILE A 77 -1.41 -9.04 1.82
C ILE A 77 0.08 -9.16 2.13
N ASP A 78 0.58 -10.40 2.20
CA ASP A 78 2.01 -10.69 2.11
C ASP A 78 2.35 -11.07 0.65
N PHE A 79 3.20 -10.26 0.03
CA PHE A 79 3.59 -10.46 -1.36
C PHE A 79 4.71 -11.50 -1.52
N GLY A 80 5.34 -11.96 -0.43
CA GLY A 80 6.42 -12.95 -0.46
C GLY A 80 7.75 -12.43 -1.02
N LYS A 81 7.83 -11.14 -1.36
CA LYS A 81 9.07 -10.43 -1.69
C LYS A 81 9.04 -9.03 -1.08
N ILE A 82 10.21 -8.44 -0.87
CA ILE A 82 10.31 -7.07 -0.34
C ILE A 82 9.66 -6.11 -1.34
N ILE A 83 8.65 -5.37 -0.89
CA ILE A 83 7.91 -4.41 -1.71
C ILE A 83 8.28 -2.96 -1.39
N GLY A 84 8.92 -2.73 -0.24
CA GLY A 84 9.23 -1.38 0.23
C GLY A 84 9.66 -1.35 1.69
N LYS A 85 9.60 -0.15 2.27
CA LYS A 85 9.93 0.09 3.68
C LYS A 85 8.79 0.77 4.42
N VAL A 86 8.55 0.31 5.63
CA VAL A 86 7.62 0.92 6.58
C VAL A 86 8.39 1.82 7.54
N TYR A 87 7.81 2.97 7.89
CA TYR A 87 8.38 3.83 8.93
C TYR A 87 7.71 3.53 10.28
N VAL A 88 8.47 2.97 11.22
CA VAL A 88 8.02 2.55 12.56
C VAL A 88 9.15 2.82 13.53
N THR A 89 8.83 3.27 14.75
CA THR A 89 9.83 3.53 15.82
C THR A 89 11.03 4.36 15.34
N ASN A 90 10.76 5.42 14.58
CA ASN A 90 11.76 6.34 14.00
C ASN A 90 12.79 5.71 13.05
N LYS A 91 12.51 4.51 12.53
CA LYS A 91 13.36 3.83 11.54
C LYS A 91 12.55 3.26 10.38
N TYR A 92 13.22 3.09 9.26
CA TYR A 92 12.67 2.34 8.13
C TYR A 92 13.02 0.86 8.28
N SER A 93 12.02 -0.01 8.15
CA SER A 93 12.21 -1.47 8.10
C SER A 93 11.63 -2.00 6.80
N GLU A 94 12.35 -2.91 6.16
CA GLU A 94 11.86 -3.59 4.96
C GLU A 94 10.63 -4.42 5.27
N THR A 95 9.74 -4.56 4.29
CA THR A 95 8.53 -5.36 4.45
C THR A 95 8.11 -6.01 3.14
N THR A 96 7.57 -7.23 3.27
CA THR A 96 6.85 -7.96 2.21
C THR A 96 5.34 -7.73 2.29
N ILE A 97 4.88 -7.11 3.38
CA ILE A 97 3.47 -6.96 3.72
C ILE A 97 3.00 -5.56 3.31
N ALA A 98 1.80 -5.48 2.76
CA ALA A 98 1.13 -4.22 2.52
C ALA A 98 -0.32 -4.22 2.96
N LYS A 99 -0.81 -3.02 3.22
CA LYS A 99 -2.23 -2.72 3.21
C LYS A 99 -2.61 -2.27 1.81
N VAL A 100 -3.43 -3.08 1.16
CA VAL A 100 -3.97 -2.84 -0.18
C VAL A 100 -5.32 -2.15 -0.02
N HIS A 101 -5.49 -1.02 -0.70
CA HIS A 101 -6.71 -0.23 -0.70
C HIS A 101 -7.42 -0.36 -2.05
N TYR A 102 -8.63 -0.90 -2.03
CA TYR A 102 -9.48 -1.06 -3.20
C TYR A 102 -10.39 0.14 -3.39
N SER A 103 -10.63 0.55 -4.63
CA SER A 103 -11.60 1.60 -4.97
C SER A 103 -12.11 1.44 -6.40
N LYS A 104 -13.12 2.24 -6.77
CA LYS A 104 -13.63 2.25 -8.16
C LYS A 104 -12.57 2.69 -9.17
N THR A 105 -11.64 3.57 -8.78
CA THR A 105 -10.59 4.12 -9.65
C THR A 105 -9.32 3.26 -9.68
N GLY A 106 -9.34 2.09 -9.04
CA GLY A 106 -8.17 1.20 -8.94
C GLY A 106 -7.67 1.00 -7.52
N VAL A 107 -6.48 0.43 -7.44
CA VAL A 107 -5.85 -0.07 -6.21
C VAL A 107 -4.61 0.76 -5.89
N HIS A 108 -4.30 0.96 -4.61
CA HIS A 108 -2.97 1.40 -4.20
C HIS A 108 -2.48 0.62 -3.00
N ILE A 109 -1.16 0.55 -2.87
CA ILE A 109 -0.41 -0.33 -1.98
C ILE A 109 0.38 0.54 -1.02
N VAL A 110 0.12 0.35 0.27
CA VAL A 110 0.83 1.02 1.35
C VAL A 110 1.63 -0.02 2.14
N PRO A 111 2.97 0.05 2.17
CA PRO A 111 3.79 -0.85 2.96
C PRO A 111 3.33 -0.89 4.41
N HIS A 112 3.28 -2.08 4.98
CA HIS A 112 2.70 -2.33 6.29
C HIS A 112 3.54 -3.33 7.07
N ILE A 113 3.34 -3.36 8.39
CA ILE A 113 3.80 -4.44 9.25
C ILE A 113 2.59 -5.01 9.95
N ARG A 114 2.56 -6.33 10.16
CA ARG A 114 1.61 -6.89 11.12
C ARG A 114 1.97 -6.31 12.47
N LYS A 115 1.00 -5.64 13.11
CA LYS A 115 1.10 -5.41 14.55
C LYS A 115 0.88 -6.77 15.19
N GLU A 116 1.88 -7.27 15.91
CA GLU A 116 1.63 -8.32 16.89
C GLU A 116 0.59 -7.78 17.87
N LYS A 117 -0.43 -8.59 18.14
CA LYS A 117 -1.49 -8.26 19.10
C LYS A 117 -1.01 -8.56 20.50
#